data_AF-A0A6S7ECF7-F1
#
_entry.id   AF-A0A6S7ECF7-F1
#
_cell.length_a   1.000
_cell.length_b   1.000
_cell.length_c   1.000
_cell.angle_alpha   90.00
_cell.angle_beta   90.00
_cell.angle_gamma   90.00
#
_symmetry.space_group_name_H-M   'P 1'
#
loop_
_entity.id
_entity.type
_entity.pdbx_description
1 polymer ?
#
loop_
_entity_poly.entity_id
_entity_poly.type
_entity_poly.pdbx_seq_one_letter_code
_entity_poly.pdbx_strand_id
1 'polypeptide(L)'
;MDAIPSARRRPAPVPWSARAKRWLYLTHRWAGIVLCLFFAMWFISGVVMMYVGYPKLTPQERMTHLAPLDPARVTATPAQALAAAGANDMTGLGLAALRGGAPVYLVPLGPGRAPKVVDAASGMPLPRADATVATASAAAWFDGRYAAHYQGEVVEDVYTHSGALDMHRPLHRIDMDDPDHTRLYVSSATGAVVLDATRRERLWNYAGAWIHWLYPFRGNVFDPWWHDIVVWLSLAGVAVALTGTVVGLLRWRFSRPYASGSRSPYRENMMRWHHLAGLLFAGITLTWIFSGLMSMNPWKVFSSNAAPMAQQAYAGGAYAADAPQASPAALIRALPAPPRELRWQRVDGQDLVLARSGPGAPQLLSAADARPVTLDPAALRAAAARLLPGATLTDVQVLDRYDFYYYGRDEHAMLGHIEKPLPAWRLVFDDPQASWIYLDPRTGQVLSRQDRGNRASRWLFAFLHSWDWTGLLARRPLWDILLVFLSLGGAALSLTGVVIGWRRLGRKLRA
;
A
#
# COMPACT_ATOMS: atom_id res chain seq x y z
N MET A 1 34.91 -57.25 -5.02
CA MET A 1 33.54 -57.18 -5.55
C MET A 1 32.62 -57.04 -4.36
N ASP A 2 32.39 -55.79 -3.93
CA ASP A 2 31.54 -55.51 -2.77
C ASP A 2 30.09 -55.32 -3.20
N ALA A 3 29.19 -56.00 -2.49
CA ALA A 3 27.78 -56.10 -2.78
C ALA A 3 27.06 -54.77 -2.51
N ILE A 4 26.24 -54.35 -3.49
CA ILE A 4 25.34 -53.19 -3.41
C ILE A 4 24.24 -53.47 -2.37
N PRO A 5 24.03 -52.59 -1.36
CA PRO A 5 22.98 -52.80 -0.37
C PRO A 5 21.59 -52.58 -0.97
N SER A 6 20.68 -53.50 -0.65
CA SER A 6 19.29 -53.50 -1.11
C SER A 6 18.51 -52.27 -0.63
N ALA A 7 17.76 -51.68 -1.55
CA ALA A 7 16.90 -50.52 -1.28
C ALA A 7 15.86 -50.87 -0.21
N ARG A 8 15.92 -50.18 0.94
CA ARG A 8 14.89 -50.25 1.99
C ARG A 8 13.53 -49.88 1.38
N ARG A 9 12.58 -50.83 1.37
CA ARG A 9 11.18 -50.58 1.02
C ARG A 9 10.62 -49.48 1.93
N ARG A 10 10.12 -48.39 1.34
CA ARG A 10 9.37 -47.36 2.07
C ARG A 10 8.15 -48.02 2.75
N PRO A 11 7.87 -47.76 4.03
CA PRO A 11 6.70 -48.29 4.69
C PRO A 11 5.43 -47.84 3.98
N ALA A 12 4.46 -48.76 3.83
CA ALA A 12 3.17 -48.45 3.24
C ALA A 12 2.44 -47.40 4.11
N PRO A 13 1.78 -46.40 3.51
CA PRO A 13 1.04 -45.40 4.28
C PRO A 13 -0.09 -46.04 5.09
N VAL A 14 -0.21 -45.65 6.35
CA VAL A 14 -1.27 -46.14 7.25
C VAL A 14 -2.65 -45.76 6.68
N PRO A 15 -3.56 -46.73 6.45
CA PRO A 15 -4.86 -46.46 5.86
C PRO A 15 -5.73 -45.64 6.83
N TRP A 16 -6.29 -44.54 6.34
CA TRP A 16 -7.20 -43.69 7.11
C TRP A 16 -8.45 -44.46 7.53
N SER A 17 -8.87 -44.32 8.79
CA SER A 17 -10.09 -44.95 9.30
C SER A 17 -11.33 -44.47 8.53
N ALA A 18 -12.33 -45.35 8.40
CA ALA A 18 -13.60 -45.00 7.73
C ALA A 18 -14.31 -43.80 8.40
N ARG A 19 -14.18 -43.68 9.73
CA ARG A 19 -14.69 -42.55 10.51
C ARG A 19 -13.99 -41.24 10.13
N ALA A 20 -12.67 -41.24 10.02
CA ALA A 20 -11.90 -40.05 9.63
C ALA A 20 -12.28 -39.57 8.22
N LYS A 21 -12.40 -40.48 7.24
CA LYS A 21 -12.85 -40.14 5.88
C LYS A 21 -14.27 -39.58 5.86
N ARG A 22 -15.18 -40.15 6.66
CA ARG A 22 -16.56 -39.67 6.76
C ARG A 22 -16.61 -38.24 7.30
N TRP A 23 -15.90 -37.95 8.39
CA TRP A 23 -15.87 -36.61 8.96
C TRP A 23 -15.25 -35.60 8.00
N LEU A 24 -14.13 -35.93 7.34
CA LEU A 24 -13.52 -35.10 6.31
C LEU A 24 -14.51 -34.72 5.19
N TYR A 25 -15.28 -35.69 4.69
CA TYR A 25 -16.28 -35.42 3.65
C TYR A 25 -17.45 -34.56 4.15
N LEU A 26 -17.84 -34.70 5.41
CA LEU A 26 -18.94 -33.94 6.00
C LEU A 26 -18.54 -32.51 6.31
N THR A 27 -17.38 -32.30 6.95
CA THR A 27 -16.87 -30.97 7.30
C THR A 27 -16.58 -30.15 6.06
N HIS A 28 -15.85 -30.69 5.08
CA HIS A 28 -15.61 -29.99 3.81
C HIS A 28 -16.91 -29.58 3.13
N ARG A 29 -17.90 -30.50 3.09
CA ARG A 29 -19.19 -30.22 2.46
C ARG A 29 -19.93 -29.07 3.12
N TRP A 30 -20.12 -29.12 4.44
CA TRP A 30 -20.93 -28.11 5.14
C TRP A 30 -20.22 -26.76 5.24
N ALA A 31 -18.92 -26.77 5.53
CA ALA A 31 -18.12 -25.54 5.53
C ALA A 31 -18.06 -24.92 4.12
N GLY A 32 -17.94 -25.75 3.08
CA GLY A 32 -17.94 -25.31 1.68
C GLY A 32 -19.24 -24.63 1.26
N ILE A 33 -20.41 -25.07 1.73
CA ILE A 33 -21.71 -24.43 1.40
C ILE A 33 -21.72 -22.97 1.83
N VAL A 34 -21.18 -22.66 3.01
CA VAL A 34 -21.12 -21.29 3.53
C VAL A 34 -20.03 -20.48 2.82
N LEU A 35 -18.81 -21.04 2.72
CA LEU A 35 -17.64 -20.29 2.26
C LEU A 35 -17.55 -20.13 0.73
N CYS A 36 -18.20 -20.98 -0.06
CA CYS A 36 -18.13 -20.87 -1.52
C CYS A 36 -18.77 -19.58 -2.05
N LEU A 37 -19.80 -19.05 -1.40
CA LEU A 37 -20.40 -17.76 -1.80
C LEU A 37 -19.42 -16.62 -1.57
N PHE A 38 -18.81 -16.59 -0.38
CA PHE A 38 -17.76 -15.63 -0.05
C PHE A 38 -16.60 -15.72 -1.06
N PHE A 39 -16.09 -16.92 -1.35
CA PHE A 39 -15.00 -17.07 -2.30
C PHE A 39 -15.36 -16.64 -3.72
N ALA A 40 -16.57 -16.97 -4.21
CA ALA A 40 -17.00 -16.53 -5.53
C ALA A 40 -16.96 -14.99 -5.62
N MET A 41 -17.52 -14.33 -4.62
CA MET A 41 -17.50 -12.88 -4.49
C MET A 41 -16.06 -12.33 -4.40
N TRP A 42 -15.19 -12.98 -3.63
CA TRP A 42 -13.80 -12.59 -3.41
C TRP A 42 -12.91 -12.71 -4.65
N PHE A 43 -13.04 -13.79 -5.44
CA PHE A 43 -12.31 -13.93 -6.70
C PHE A 43 -12.75 -12.90 -7.73
N ILE A 44 -14.06 -12.62 -7.82
CA ILE A 44 -14.61 -11.63 -8.75
C ILE A 44 -14.12 -10.22 -8.38
N SER A 45 -14.18 -9.86 -7.09
CA SER A 45 -13.74 -8.55 -6.62
C SER A 45 -12.23 -8.35 -6.74
N GLY A 46 -11.44 -9.42 -6.63
CA GLY A 46 -10.00 -9.38 -6.88
C GLY A 46 -9.66 -8.95 -8.31
N VAL A 47 -10.42 -9.42 -9.31
CA VAL A 47 -10.26 -8.99 -10.71
C VAL A 47 -10.60 -7.51 -10.88
N VAL A 48 -11.63 -7.00 -10.18
CA VAL A 48 -11.96 -5.57 -10.21
C VAL A 48 -10.79 -4.74 -9.67
N MET A 49 -10.21 -5.16 -8.54
CA MET A 49 -9.07 -4.48 -7.91
C MET A 49 -7.79 -4.47 -8.75
N MET A 50 -7.67 -5.35 -9.76
CA MET A 50 -6.56 -5.29 -10.71
C MET A 50 -6.60 -4.06 -11.62
N TYR A 51 -7.77 -3.42 -11.76
CA TYR A 51 -7.97 -2.29 -12.67
C TYR A 51 -8.45 -1.02 -11.97
N VAL A 52 -9.13 -1.15 -10.83
CA VAL A 52 -9.59 -0.01 -10.03
C VAL A 52 -9.14 -0.21 -8.59
N GLY A 53 -8.20 0.63 -8.16
CA GLY A 53 -7.68 0.64 -6.80
C GLY A 53 -8.64 1.24 -5.79
N TYR A 54 -8.34 1.01 -4.51
CA TYR A 54 -8.93 1.83 -3.46
C TYR A 54 -8.45 3.28 -3.59
N PRO A 55 -9.34 4.29 -3.49
CA PRO A 55 -8.99 5.68 -3.77
C PRO A 55 -7.85 6.15 -2.87
N LYS A 56 -6.92 6.92 -3.45
CA LYS A 56 -5.77 7.50 -2.77
C LYS A 56 -5.21 8.60 -3.66
N LEU A 57 -4.64 9.63 -3.03
CA LEU A 57 -3.92 10.66 -3.77
C LEU A 57 -2.46 10.24 -3.98
N THR A 58 -2.04 10.09 -5.23
CA THR A 58 -0.64 9.84 -5.58
C THR A 58 0.21 11.11 -5.49
N PRO A 59 1.53 10.99 -5.26
CA PRO A 59 2.43 12.14 -5.31
C PRO A 59 2.42 12.86 -6.66
N GLN A 60 2.19 12.16 -7.76
CA GLN A 60 2.14 12.71 -9.11
C GLN A 60 0.87 13.53 -9.36
N GLU A 61 -0.31 13.02 -8.98
CA GLU A 61 -1.57 13.78 -9.01
C GLU A 61 -1.43 15.04 -8.16
N ARG A 62 -0.95 14.90 -6.92
CA ARG A 62 -0.70 16.03 -6.02
C ARG A 62 0.16 17.10 -6.69
N MET A 63 1.26 16.74 -7.35
CA MET A 63 2.11 17.73 -8.04
C MET A 63 1.45 18.36 -9.25
N THR A 64 0.65 17.60 -9.97
CA THR A 64 -0.06 18.13 -11.15
C THR A 64 -1.01 19.25 -10.75
N HIS A 65 -1.67 19.10 -9.60
CA HIS A 65 -2.68 20.05 -9.10
C HIS A 65 -2.16 21.15 -8.17
N LEU A 66 -0.95 21.02 -7.57
CA LEU A 66 -0.40 22.08 -6.71
C LEU A 66 0.08 23.29 -7.51
N ALA A 67 -0.42 24.50 -7.23
CA ALA A 67 0.05 25.69 -7.91
C ALA A 67 1.57 25.93 -7.70
N PRO A 68 2.29 26.47 -8.71
CA PRO A 68 3.66 26.91 -8.53
C PRO A 68 3.77 28.03 -7.48
N LEU A 69 4.86 28.04 -6.71
CA LEU A 69 5.15 29.05 -5.71
C LEU A 69 5.55 30.37 -6.38
N ASP A 70 4.81 31.42 -6.06
CA ASP A 70 5.16 32.79 -6.42
C ASP A 70 6.10 33.39 -5.37
N PRO A 71 7.35 33.75 -5.71
CA PRO A 71 8.29 34.32 -4.76
C PRO A 71 7.81 35.66 -4.17
N ALA A 72 6.94 36.41 -4.86
CA ALA A 72 6.40 37.67 -4.34
C ALA A 72 5.38 37.47 -3.22
N ARG A 73 4.80 36.28 -3.10
CA ARG A 73 3.80 35.94 -2.07
C ARG A 73 4.41 35.26 -0.84
N VAL A 74 5.73 35.10 -0.81
CA VAL A 74 6.45 34.46 0.30
C VAL A 74 7.39 35.47 0.96
N THR A 75 6.89 36.10 2.02
CA THR A 75 7.63 37.12 2.78
C THR A 75 8.17 36.58 4.09
N ALA A 76 7.46 35.66 4.74
CA ALA A 76 7.87 35.06 6.00
C ALA A 76 9.03 34.07 5.78
N THR A 77 10.02 34.14 6.66
CA THR A 77 11.19 33.24 6.67
C THR A 77 10.86 31.89 7.29
N PRO A 78 11.62 30.82 6.98
CA PRO A 78 11.51 29.53 7.65
C PRO A 78 11.61 29.62 9.19
N ALA A 79 12.52 30.46 9.70
CA ALA A 79 12.70 30.65 11.13
C ALA A 79 11.48 31.30 11.80
N GLN A 80 10.86 32.31 11.16
CA GLN A 80 9.60 32.91 11.64
C GLN A 80 8.48 31.88 11.68
N ALA A 81 8.36 31.03 10.64
CA ALA A 81 7.35 30.00 10.58
C ALA A 81 7.53 28.93 11.68
N LEU A 82 8.77 28.53 11.93
CA LEU A 82 9.08 27.62 13.04
C LEU A 82 8.75 28.24 14.40
N ALA A 83 9.17 29.48 14.64
CA ALA A 83 8.87 30.20 15.88
C ALA A 83 7.36 30.32 16.12
N ALA A 84 6.59 30.69 15.09
CA ALA A 84 5.12 30.75 15.14
C ALA A 84 4.47 29.40 15.46
N ALA A 85 5.08 28.31 15.00
CA ALA A 85 4.65 26.95 15.32
C ALA A 85 5.15 26.43 16.68
N GLY A 86 6.05 27.15 17.37
CA GLY A 86 6.71 26.68 18.59
C GLY A 86 7.69 25.53 18.32
N ALA A 87 8.29 25.50 17.13
CA ALA A 87 9.30 24.54 16.71
C ALA A 87 10.65 25.24 16.50
N ASN A 88 11.73 24.47 16.51
CA ASN A 88 13.10 24.96 16.30
C ASN A 88 13.91 24.07 15.33
N ASP A 89 13.29 23.03 14.77
CA ASP A 89 13.91 22.11 13.82
C ASP A 89 13.27 22.29 12.44
N MET A 90 14.11 22.61 11.44
CA MET A 90 13.67 22.76 10.05
C MET A 90 13.52 21.41 9.34
N THR A 91 13.90 20.29 9.96
CA THR A 91 13.80 18.95 9.38
C THR A 91 12.37 18.64 8.98
N GLY A 92 12.14 18.52 7.66
CA GLY A 92 10.84 18.19 7.11
C GLY A 92 9.87 19.38 7.02
N LEU A 93 10.31 20.61 7.33
CA LEU A 93 9.55 21.82 7.02
C LEU A 93 9.22 21.83 5.53
N GLY A 94 7.96 22.03 5.18
CA GLY A 94 7.49 22.16 3.80
C GLY A 94 6.97 23.57 3.53
N LEU A 95 7.08 24.03 2.29
CA LEU A 95 6.42 25.22 1.76
C LEU A 95 5.73 24.83 0.46
N ALA A 96 4.41 25.02 0.38
CA ALA A 96 3.61 24.71 -0.79
C ALA A 96 2.41 25.67 -0.90
N ALA A 97 1.88 25.86 -2.12
CA ALA A 97 0.66 26.61 -2.35
C ALA A 97 -0.58 25.75 -2.01
N LEU A 98 -1.15 25.96 -0.82
CA LEU A 98 -2.33 25.25 -0.30
C LEU A 98 -3.46 26.25 -0.02
N ARG A 99 -4.57 25.82 0.59
CA ARG A 99 -5.64 26.73 1.09
C ARG A 99 -6.11 27.73 0.02
N GLY A 100 -6.51 27.23 -1.14
CA GLY A 100 -6.90 28.06 -2.29
C GLY A 100 -5.72 28.67 -3.07
N GLY A 101 -4.54 28.04 -3.04
CA GLY A 101 -3.34 28.51 -3.75
C GLY A 101 -2.54 29.59 -3.00
N ALA A 102 -2.80 29.78 -1.70
CA ALA A 102 -1.97 30.58 -0.82
C ALA A 102 -0.71 29.81 -0.38
N PRO A 103 0.50 30.39 -0.47
CA PRO A 103 1.70 29.72 0.03
C PRO A 103 1.63 29.60 1.55
N VAL A 104 1.85 28.40 2.06
CA VAL A 104 1.87 28.12 3.50
C VAL A 104 3.05 27.23 3.85
N TYR A 105 3.60 27.44 5.04
CA TYR A 105 4.53 26.52 5.67
C TYR A 105 3.78 25.40 6.39
N LEU A 106 4.26 24.18 6.21
CA LEU A 106 3.84 23.00 6.95
C LEU A 106 4.95 22.61 7.92
N VAL A 107 4.75 22.91 9.21
CA VAL A 107 5.72 22.63 10.26
C VAL A 107 5.40 21.28 10.91
N PRO A 108 6.26 20.25 10.78
CA PRO A 108 6.02 18.94 11.38
C PRO A 108 5.95 19.01 12.91
N LEU A 109 5.05 18.23 13.51
CA LEU A 109 4.91 18.11 14.97
C LEU A 109 5.32 16.73 15.51
N GLY A 110 5.99 15.93 14.69
CA GLY A 110 6.36 14.55 14.98
C GLY A 110 5.33 13.52 14.46
N PRO A 111 5.60 12.23 14.69
CA PRO A 111 4.79 11.13 14.15
C PRO A 111 3.33 11.19 14.58
N GLY A 112 2.41 10.95 13.64
CA GLY A 112 0.96 10.85 13.88
C GLY A 112 0.23 12.17 14.15
N ARG A 113 0.94 13.30 14.15
CA ARG A 113 0.35 14.63 14.38
C ARG A 113 0.33 15.43 13.09
N ALA A 114 -0.79 16.08 12.80
CA ALA A 114 -0.89 17.03 11.69
C ALA A 114 0.18 18.13 11.80
N PRO A 115 0.80 18.55 10.70
CA PRO A 115 1.69 19.70 10.73
C PRO A 115 0.90 20.96 11.13
N LYS A 116 1.55 21.88 11.85
CA LYS A 116 1.00 23.24 12.00
C LYS A 116 1.14 23.97 10.68
N VAL A 117 0.11 24.74 10.33
CA VAL A 117 0.13 25.57 9.13
C VAL A 117 0.44 27.00 9.52
N VAL A 118 1.41 27.61 8.84
CA VAL A 118 1.77 29.01 9.02
C VAL A 118 1.67 29.71 7.67
N ASP A 119 1.01 30.86 7.63
CA ASP A 119 0.87 31.65 6.41
C ASP A 119 2.24 32.17 5.95
N ALA A 120 2.60 31.94 4.69
CA ALA A 120 3.94 32.28 4.21
C ALA A 120 4.11 33.77 3.87
N ALA A 121 3.03 34.56 3.87
CA ALA A 121 3.10 36.02 3.70
C ALA A 121 3.25 36.74 5.05
N SER A 122 2.40 36.41 6.02
CA SER A 122 2.36 37.07 7.34
C SER A 122 3.23 36.42 8.41
N GLY A 123 3.59 35.14 8.23
CA GLY A 123 4.31 34.36 9.26
C GLY A 123 3.43 33.97 10.45
N MET A 124 2.11 34.16 10.36
CA MET A 124 1.18 33.87 11.44
C MET A 124 0.62 32.44 11.36
N PRO A 125 0.42 31.76 12.50
CA PRO A 125 -0.19 30.44 12.51
C PRO A 125 -1.64 30.54 12.03
N LEU A 126 -2.02 29.61 11.16
CA LEU A 126 -3.38 29.53 10.64
C LEU A 126 -4.20 28.53 11.46
N PRO A 127 -5.49 28.82 11.71
CA PRO A 127 -6.38 27.87 12.36
C PRO A 127 -6.63 26.64 11.47
N ARG A 128 -7.31 25.64 12.02
CA ARG A 128 -7.86 24.53 11.23
C ARG A 128 -8.67 25.07 10.06
N ALA A 129 -8.60 24.39 8.92
CA ALA A 129 -9.42 24.72 7.76
C ALA A 129 -10.89 24.53 8.12
N ASP A 130 -11.72 25.49 7.72
CA ASP A 130 -13.16 25.42 7.77
C ASP A 130 -13.71 25.10 6.36
N ALA A 131 -15.05 25.10 6.22
CA ALA A 131 -15.71 24.85 4.94
C ALA A 131 -15.28 25.84 3.84
N THR A 132 -15.01 27.11 4.19
CA THR A 132 -14.61 28.15 3.25
C THR A 132 -13.22 27.85 2.69
N VAL A 133 -12.25 27.59 3.57
CA VAL A 133 -10.88 27.21 3.18
C VAL A 133 -10.90 25.92 2.38
N ALA A 134 -11.68 24.92 2.82
CA ALA A 134 -11.75 23.63 2.15
C ALA A 134 -12.35 23.74 0.74
N THR A 135 -13.40 24.54 0.56
CA THR A 135 -14.02 24.81 -0.75
C THR A 135 -13.06 25.58 -1.65
N ALA A 136 -12.33 26.56 -1.12
CA ALA A 136 -11.31 27.29 -1.88
C ALA A 136 -10.16 26.37 -2.33
N SER A 137 -9.70 25.46 -1.47
CA SER A 137 -8.72 24.44 -1.84
C SER A 137 -9.22 23.50 -2.94
N ALA A 138 -10.47 23.06 -2.85
CA ALA A 138 -11.08 22.21 -3.86
C ALA A 138 -11.24 22.93 -5.21
N ALA A 139 -11.65 24.20 -5.21
CA ALA A 139 -11.71 25.01 -6.42
C ALA A 139 -10.31 25.20 -7.05
N ALA A 140 -9.30 25.50 -6.23
CA ALA A 140 -7.91 25.66 -6.69
C ALA A 140 -7.31 24.37 -7.28
N TRP A 141 -7.78 23.19 -6.86
CA TRP A 141 -7.35 21.90 -7.42
C TRP A 141 -7.49 21.83 -8.94
N PHE A 142 -8.53 22.46 -9.51
CA PHE A 142 -8.77 22.53 -10.95
C PHE A 142 -8.64 23.95 -11.52
N ASP A 143 -7.86 24.82 -10.87
CA ASP A 143 -7.65 26.21 -11.28
C ASP A 143 -8.96 27.02 -11.39
N GLY A 144 -9.96 26.69 -10.56
CA GLY A 144 -11.28 27.33 -10.56
C GLY A 144 -12.17 27.00 -11.75
N ARG A 145 -11.80 26.03 -12.61
CA ARG A 145 -12.55 25.68 -13.82
C ARG A 145 -13.90 24.98 -13.56
N TYR A 146 -14.05 24.35 -12.39
CA TYR A 146 -15.25 23.59 -12.03
C TYR A 146 -15.80 24.07 -10.70
N ALA A 147 -17.12 24.03 -10.55
CA ALA A 147 -17.78 24.36 -9.30
C ALA A 147 -17.48 23.30 -8.23
N ALA A 148 -17.39 23.77 -6.98
CA ALA A 148 -17.10 22.97 -5.80
C ALA A 148 -18.30 22.98 -4.86
N HIS A 149 -18.85 21.80 -4.57
CA HIS A 149 -20.05 21.64 -3.73
C HIS A 149 -19.69 21.01 -2.39
N TYR A 150 -19.73 21.81 -1.33
CA TYR A 150 -19.41 21.34 0.03
C TYR A 150 -20.47 20.36 0.56
N GLN A 151 -20.01 19.22 1.09
CA GLN A 151 -20.87 18.11 1.53
C GLN A 151 -20.75 17.80 3.03
N GLY A 152 -20.09 18.67 3.80
CA GLY A 152 -19.88 18.49 5.25
C GLY A 152 -18.53 17.87 5.62
N GLU A 153 -18.33 17.71 6.92
CA GLU A 153 -17.19 16.99 7.49
C GLU A 153 -17.49 15.51 7.66
N VAL A 154 -16.45 14.69 7.59
CA VAL A 154 -16.52 13.26 7.78
C VAL A 154 -15.29 12.77 8.54
N VAL A 155 -15.50 12.00 9.62
CA VAL A 155 -14.39 11.32 10.28
C VAL A 155 -13.90 10.22 9.37
N GLU A 156 -14.76 9.30 8.95
CA GLU A 156 -14.44 8.17 8.07
C GLU A 156 -15.69 7.78 7.25
N ASP A 157 -15.48 7.38 6.00
CA ASP A 157 -16.49 6.83 5.10
C ASP A 157 -15.92 5.71 4.21
N VAL A 158 -16.74 5.27 3.26
CA VAL A 158 -16.49 4.22 2.26
C VAL A 158 -15.09 4.30 1.63
N TYR A 159 -14.57 5.51 1.37
CA TYR A 159 -13.34 5.73 0.60
C TYR A 159 -12.16 6.21 1.45
N THR A 160 -12.36 6.35 2.76
CA THR A 160 -11.38 6.97 3.65
C THR A 160 -10.95 6.06 4.79
N HIS A 161 -10.95 4.72 4.62
CA HIS A 161 -10.54 3.76 5.67
C HIS A 161 -9.02 3.74 5.97
N SER A 162 -8.20 4.37 5.13
CA SER A 162 -6.73 4.38 5.33
C SER A 162 -6.32 5.16 6.58
N GLY A 163 -5.56 4.52 7.47
CA GLY A 163 -4.99 5.17 8.65
C GLY A 163 -4.00 6.31 8.33
N ALA A 164 -3.49 6.38 7.09
CA ALA A 164 -2.68 7.52 6.64
C ALA A 164 -3.44 8.86 6.69
N LEU A 165 -4.78 8.81 6.71
CA LEU A 165 -5.64 9.99 6.80
C LEU A 165 -5.88 10.46 8.24
N ASP A 166 -5.53 9.67 9.26
CA ASP A 166 -5.97 9.92 10.66
C ASP A 166 -5.52 11.28 11.20
N MET A 167 -4.29 11.68 10.90
CA MET A 167 -3.78 13.00 11.28
C MET A 167 -4.55 14.16 10.61
N HIS A 168 -5.25 13.90 9.50
CA HIS A 168 -5.97 14.90 8.75
C HIS A 168 -7.45 15.02 9.16
N ARG A 169 -7.98 14.05 9.91
CA ARG A 169 -9.39 13.94 10.27
C ARG A 169 -9.85 15.02 11.30
N PRO A 170 -11.14 15.38 11.30
CA PRO A 170 -12.14 15.05 10.27
C PRO A 170 -11.76 15.65 8.91
N LEU A 171 -12.27 15.09 7.83
CA LEU A 171 -12.03 15.54 6.47
C LEU A 171 -13.23 16.33 5.98
N HIS A 172 -13.02 17.42 5.26
CA HIS A 172 -14.07 18.08 4.51
C HIS A 172 -14.29 17.33 3.20
N ARG A 173 -15.55 17.01 2.88
CA ARG A 173 -15.92 16.36 1.62
C ARG A 173 -16.48 17.40 0.65
N ILE A 174 -15.92 17.45 -0.55
CA ILE A 174 -16.35 18.36 -1.61
C ILE A 174 -16.57 17.56 -2.89
N ASP A 175 -17.73 17.74 -3.53
CA ASP A 175 -18.01 17.18 -4.85
C ASP A 175 -17.74 18.23 -5.93
N MET A 176 -17.01 17.83 -6.97
CA MET A 176 -16.61 18.70 -8.07
C MET A 176 -17.45 18.41 -9.33
N ASP A 177 -17.71 19.46 -10.11
CA ASP A 177 -18.42 19.38 -11.41
C ASP A 177 -17.46 19.10 -12.59
N ASP A 178 -16.29 18.53 -12.33
CA ASP A 178 -15.38 18.08 -13.39
C ASP A 178 -15.97 16.86 -14.15
N PRO A 179 -15.47 16.53 -15.36
CA PRO A 179 -15.99 15.43 -16.17
C PRO A 179 -16.01 14.07 -15.46
N ASP A 180 -15.09 13.83 -14.51
CA ASP A 180 -15.03 12.58 -13.74
C ASP A 180 -15.90 12.62 -12.46
N HIS A 181 -16.59 13.73 -12.21
CA HIS A 181 -17.36 14.04 -11.00
C HIS A 181 -16.58 13.67 -9.74
N THR A 182 -15.38 14.22 -9.63
CA THR A 182 -14.40 13.88 -8.61
C THR A 182 -14.88 14.33 -7.23
N ARG A 183 -14.74 13.45 -6.25
CA ARG A 183 -14.94 13.78 -4.84
C ARG A 183 -13.60 14.02 -4.20
N LEU A 184 -13.40 15.22 -3.67
CA LEU A 184 -12.19 15.60 -2.97
C LEU A 184 -12.40 15.54 -1.46
N TYR A 185 -11.38 15.07 -0.76
CA TYR A 185 -11.30 15.11 0.69
C TYR A 185 -10.17 16.07 1.10
N VAL A 186 -10.55 17.12 1.80
CA VAL A 186 -9.65 18.16 2.27
C VAL A 186 -9.41 17.99 3.77
N SER A 187 -8.15 17.99 4.17
CA SER A 187 -7.75 17.92 5.57
C SER A 187 -8.27 19.12 6.35
N SER A 188 -9.05 18.90 7.42
CA SER A 188 -9.42 20.01 8.32
C SER A 188 -8.21 20.56 9.09
N ALA A 189 -7.17 19.74 9.29
CA ALA A 189 -5.96 20.21 9.98
C ALA A 189 -5.12 21.17 9.12
N THR A 190 -5.04 20.95 7.79
CA THR A 190 -4.10 21.68 6.92
C THR A 190 -4.75 22.49 5.80
N GLY A 191 -5.96 22.14 5.39
CA GLY A 191 -6.61 22.66 4.19
C GLY A 191 -6.05 22.08 2.89
N ALA A 192 -5.16 21.07 2.93
CA ALA A 192 -4.69 20.37 1.74
C ALA A 192 -5.71 19.31 1.29
N VAL A 193 -5.85 19.13 -0.03
CA VAL A 193 -6.48 17.93 -0.60
C VAL A 193 -5.58 16.73 -0.27
N VAL A 194 -6.15 15.70 0.34
CA VAL A 194 -5.40 14.51 0.81
C VAL A 194 -5.89 13.21 0.19
N LEU A 195 -7.05 13.24 -0.46
CA LEU A 195 -7.60 12.13 -1.24
C LEU A 195 -8.54 12.68 -2.30
N ASP A 196 -8.44 12.16 -3.51
CA ASP A 196 -9.43 12.30 -4.58
C ASP A 196 -10.02 10.92 -4.91
N ALA A 197 -11.28 10.94 -5.34
CA ALA A 197 -11.98 9.73 -5.77
C ALA A 197 -12.92 10.10 -6.91
N THR A 198 -12.58 9.70 -8.13
CA THR A 198 -13.43 9.86 -9.32
C THR A 198 -14.72 9.06 -9.21
N ARG A 199 -15.76 9.38 -10.00
CA ARG A 199 -17.01 8.61 -10.02
C ARG A 199 -16.78 7.14 -10.35
N ARG A 200 -15.85 6.87 -11.27
CA ARG A 200 -15.48 5.51 -11.68
C ARG A 200 -14.91 4.73 -10.50
N GLU A 201 -13.95 5.32 -9.78
CA GLU A 201 -13.36 4.68 -8.61
C GLU A 201 -14.41 4.44 -7.53
N ARG A 202 -15.24 5.45 -7.23
CA ARG A 202 -16.32 5.31 -6.24
C ARG A 202 -17.26 4.15 -6.54
N LEU A 203 -17.72 4.02 -7.78
CA LEU A 203 -18.64 2.95 -8.18
C LEU A 203 -17.99 1.56 -8.13
N TRP A 204 -16.82 1.39 -8.75
CA TRP A 204 -16.17 0.10 -8.86
C TRP A 204 -15.60 -0.40 -7.53
N ASN A 205 -15.28 0.50 -6.59
CA ASN A 205 -14.79 0.08 -5.29
C ASN A 205 -15.79 -0.75 -4.49
N TYR A 206 -17.11 -0.54 -4.67
CA TYR A 206 -18.13 -1.41 -4.08
C TYR A 206 -18.00 -2.86 -4.56
N ALA A 207 -17.75 -3.07 -5.87
CA ALA A 207 -17.55 -4.39 -6.46
C ALA A 207 -16.13 -4.94 -6.24
N GLY A 208 -15.16 -4.07 -5.97
CA GLY A 208 -13.76 -4.39 -5.72
C GLY A 208 -13.41 -4.38 -4.24
N ALA A 209 -12.66 -3.37 -3.81
CA ALA A 209 -12.04 -3.29 -2.48
C ALA A 209 -13.02 -3.51 -1.31
N TRP A 210 -14.23 -2.95 -1.38
CA TRP A 210 -15.21 -3.07 -0.30
C TRP A 210 -15.59 -4.52 -0.01
N ILE A 211 -15.89 -5.24 -1.08
CA ILE A 211 -16.23 -6.67 -1.02
C ILE A 211 -14.99 -7.50 -0.69
N HIS A 212 -13.85 -7.21 -1.35
CA HIS A 212 -12.65 -8.02 -1.25
C HIS A 212 -12.02 -7.97 0.15
N TRP A 213 -12.02 -6.79 0.78
CA TRP A 213 -11.50 -6.54 2.12
C TRP A 213 -12.56 -6.60 3.22
N LEU A 214 -13.81 -6.92 2.87
CA LEU A 214 -14.93 -7.02 3.82
C LEU A 214 -15.19 -5.74 4.63
N TYR A 215 -15.07 -4.58 3.97
CA TYR A 215 -15.39 -3.28 4.57
C TYR A 215 -16.86 -3.06 4.98
N PRO A 216 -17.86 -3.85 4.53
CA PRO A 216 -19.18 -3.80 5.17
C PRO A 216 -19.19 -4.10 6.68
N PHE A 217 -18.13 -4.68 7.26
CA PHE A 217 -17.99 -4.82 8.72
C PHE A 217 -17.28 -3.63 9.39
N ARG A 218 -16.82 -2.64 8.62
CA ARG A 218 -16.21 -1.39 9.12
C ARG A 218 -17.29 -0.33 9.34
N GLY A 219 -17.06 0.57 10.30
CA GLY A 219 -17.98 1.69 10.59
C GLY A 219 -19.33 1.29 11.21
N ASN A 220 -19.43 0.08 11.79
CA ASN A 220 -20.59 -0.39 12.53
C ASN A 220 -20.16 -1.23 13.75
N VAL A 221 -21.09 -1.96 14.37
CA VAL A 221 -20.84 -2.76 15.58
C VAL A 221 -19.75 -3.82 15.43
N PHE A 222 -19.40 -4.21 14.20
CA PHE A 222 -18.37 -5.21 13.92
C PHE A 222 -16.97 -4.61 13.70
N ASP A 223 -16.82 -3.27 13.66
CA ASP A 223 -15.55 -2.61 13.33
C ASP A 223 -14.37 -3.08 14.20
N PRO A 224 -14.51 -3.20 15.55
CA PRO A 224 -13.41 -3.68 16.40
C PRO A 224 -12.96 -5.11 16.09
N TRP A 225 -13.83 -5.91 15.46
CA TRP A 225 -13.62 -7.31 15.15
C TRP A 225 -13.28 -7.54 13.68
N TRP A 226 -13.26 -6.51 12.84
CA TRP A 226 -13.06 -6.64 11.39
C TRP A 226 -11.78 -7.42 11.07
N HIS A 227 -10.66 -7.08 11.73
CA HIS A 227 -9.38 -7.77 11.55
C HIS A 227 -9.50 -9.27 11.87
N ASP A 228 -10.06 -9.61 13.03
CA ASP A 228 -10.23 -11.00 13.48
C ASP A 228 -11.19 -11.77 12.57
N ILE A 229 -12.28 -11.14 12.12
CA ILE A 229 -13.23 -11.72 11.16
C ILE A 229 -12.49 -12.14 9.89
N VAL A 230 -11.68 -11.26 9.30
CA VAL A 230 -10.92 -11.57 8.08
C VAL A 230 -9.91 -12.68 8.33
N VAL A 231 -9.19 -12.64 9.46
CA VAL A 231 -8.18 -13.65 9.84
C VAL A 231 -8.83 -15.04 10.00
N TRP A 232 -9.87 -15.17 10.81
CA TRP A 232 -10.52 -16.44 11.07
C TRP A 232 -11.27 -16.98 9.84
N LEU A 233 -11.88 -16.10 9.04
CA LEU A 233 -12.50 -16.50 7.78
C LEU A 233 -11.46 -17.02 6.79
N SER A 234 -10.30 -16.38 6.71
CA SER A 234 -9.21 -16.83 5.84
C SER A 234 -8.61 -18.17 6.32
N LEU A 235 -8.44 -18.36 7.63
CA LEU A 235 -8.01 -19.64 8.22
C LEU A 235 -9.01 -20.77 7.92
N ALA A 236 -10.31 -20.52 8.11
CA ALA A 236 -11.36 -21.46 7.75
C ALA A 236 -11.33 -21.75 6.23
N GLY A 237 -11.06 -20.73 5.43
CA GLY A 237 -10.86 -20.81 4.01
C GLY A 237 -9.73 -21.74 3.59
N VAL A 238 -8.54 -21.56 4.17
CA VAL A 238 -7.38 -22.45 3.94
C VAL A 238 -7.74 -23.89 4.32
N ALA A 239 -8.39 -24.10 5.47
CA ALA A 239 -8.81 -25.43 5.90
C ALA A 239 -9.82 -26.08 4.93
N VAL A 240 -10.79 -25.32 4.41
CA VAL A 240 -11.77 -25.83 3.44
C VAL A 240 -11.12 -26.16 2.10
N ALA A 241 -10.22 -25.31 1.61
CA ALA A 241 -9.48 -25.57 0.37
C ALA A 241 -8.55 -26.80 0.51
N LEU A 242 -7.88 -26.94 1.65
CA LEU A 242 -6.99 -28.08 1.92
C LEU A 242 -7.79 -29.38 2.02
N THR A 243 -8.85 -29.39 2.82
CA THR A 243 -9.74 -30.57 2.93
C THR A 243 -10.37 -30.90 1.59
N GLY A 244 -10.80 -29.92 0.81
CA GLY A 244 -11.33 -30.12 -0.55
C GLY A 244 -10.32 -30.76 -1.49
N THR A 245 -9.08 -30.31 -1.44
CA THR A 245 -7.97 -30.90 -2.22
C THR A 245 -7.75 -32.36 -1.84
N VAL A 246 -7.66 -32.66 -0.54
CA VAL A 246 -7.50 -34.05 -0.06
C VAL A 246 -8.69 -34.91 -0.49
N VAL A 247 -9.92 -34.42 -0.34
CA VAL A 247 -11.13 -35.13 -0.76
C VAL A 247 -11.12 -35.39 -2.27
N GLY A 248 -10.73 -34.40 -3.07
CA GLY A 248 -10.62 -34.55 -4.51
C GLY A 248 -9.61 -35.62 -4.91
N LEU A 249 -8.42 -35.58 -4.32
CA LEU A 249 -7.37 -36.58 -4.59
C LEU A 249 -7.79 -37.99 -4.17
N LEU A 250 -8.44 -38.14 -3.01
CA LEU A 250 -8.99 -39.43 -2.56
C LEU A 250 -10.11 -39.96 -3.47
N ARG A 251 -10.84 -39.06 -4.13
CA ARG A 251 -11.93 -39.38 -5.06
C ARG A 251 -11.43 -39.57 -6.49
N TRP A 252 -10.22 -39.13 -6.81
CA TRP A 252 -9.65 -39.29 -8.14
C TRP A 252 -9.10 -40.69 -8.34
N ARG A 253 -9.50 -41.36 -9.44
CA ARG A 253 -8.88 -42.64 -9.81
C ARG A 253 -7.72 -42.41 -10.78
N PHE A 254 -6.50 -42.62 -10.28
CA PHE A 254 -5.28 -42.48 -11.07
C PHE A 254 -5.04 -43.66 -12.02
N SER A 255 -5.34 -44.89 -11.59
CA SER A 255 -5.00 -46.11 -12.35
C SER A 255 -6.07 -46.49 -13.38
N ARG A 256 -7.34 -46.58 -12.96
CA ARG A 256 -8.44 -47.02 -13.84
C ARG A 256 -9.64 -46.09 -13.71
N PRO A 257 -10.28 -45.67 -14.80
CA PRO A 257 -11.50 -44.86 -14.73
C PRO A 257 -12.61 -45.53 -13.92
N TYR A 258 -13.60 -44.73 -13.51
CA TYR A 258 -14.89 -45.26 -13.05
C TYR A 258 -15.65 -45.91 -14.21
N ALA A 259 -16.71 -46.66 -13.91
CA ALA A 259 -17.58 -47.27 -14.92
C ALA A 259 -18.21 -46.24 -15.88
N SER A 260 -18.17 -44.94 -15.54
CA SER A 260 -18.55 -43.84 -16.42
C SER A 260 -17.50 -43.45 -17.47
N GLY A 261 -16.31 -44.08 -17.49
CA GLY A 261 -15.17 -43.68 -18.32
C GLY A 261 -14.40 -42.45 -17.80
N SER A 262 -14.92 -41.76 -16.78
CA SER A 262 -14.27 -40.62 -16.13
C SER A 262 -13.35 -41.05 -14.99
N ARG A 263 -12.26 -40.32 -14.74
CA ARG A 263 -11.43 -40.48 -13.54
C ARG A 263 -12.04 -39.81 -12.29
N SER A 264 -13.07 -38.99 -12.47
CA SER A 264 -13.91 -38.46 -11.40
C SER A 264 -15.15 -39.34 -11.17
N PRO A 265 -15.58 -39.55 -9.91
CA PRO A 265 -16.75 -40.37 -9.59
C PRO A 265 -18.07 -39.66 -9.88
N TYR A 266 -18.05 -38.34 -10.09
CA TYR A 266 -19.26 -37.52 -10.18
C TYR A 266 -19.81 -37.53 -11.60
N ARG A 267 -21.07 -37.97 -11.74
CA ARG A 267 -21.83 -37.95 -12.99
C ARG A 267 -22.61 -36.65 -13.19
N GLU A 268 -23.08 -36.02 -12.11
CA GLU A 268 -23.75 -34.73 -12.16
C GLU A 268 -22.78 -33.62 -12.58
N ASN A 269 -23.17 -32.81 -13.57
CA ASN A 269 -22.31 -31.80 -14.19
C ASN A 269 -21.65 -30.86 -13.16
N MET A 270 -22.42 -30.31 -12.22
CA MET A 270 -21.88 -29.32 -11.25
C MET A 270 -20.86 -29.95 -10.29
N MET A 271 -21.15 -31.13 -9.75
CA MET A 271 -20.20 -31.86 -8.89
C MET A 271 -18.93 -32.27 -9.66
N ARG A 272 -19.07 -32.64 -10.94
CA ARG A 272 -17.93 -32.97 -11.80
C ARG A 272 -17.06 -31.74 -12.06
N TRP A 273 -17.65 -30.61 -12.42
CA TRP A 273 -16.93 -29.36 -12.66
C TRP A 273 -16.27 -28.83 -11.38
N HIS A 274 -16.97 -28.86 -10.24
CA HIS A 274 -16.39 -28.49 -8.95
C HIS A 274 -15.17 -29.35 -8.62
N HIS A 275 -15.24 -30.66 -8.86
CA HIS A 275 -14.13 -31.56 -8.61
C HIS A 275 -12.94 -31.31 -9.56
N LEU A 276 -13.19 -31.11 -10.85
CA LEU A 276 -12.14 -30.87 -11.85
C LEU A 276 -11.48 -29.51 -11.66
N ALA A 277 -12.27 -28.44 -11.55
CA ALA A 277 -11.77 -27.10 -11.27
C ALA A 277 -11.04 -27.05 -9.92
N GLY A 278 -11.59 -27.72 -8.90
CA GLY A 278 -10.97 -27.84 -7.58
C GLY A 278 -9.59 -28.49 -7.64
N LEU A 279 -9.43 -29.59 -8.37
CA LEU A 279 -8.11 -30.23 -8.52
C LEU A 279 -7.14 -29.41 -9.38
N LEU A 280 -7.62 -28.80 -10.46
CA LEU A 280 -6.80 -28.02 -11.39
C LEU A 280 -6.28 -26.72 -10.73
N PHE A 281 -7.12 -26.05 -9.96
CA PHE A 281 -6.82 -24.74 -9.36
C PHE A 281 -6.59 -24.80 -7.83
N ALA A 282 -6.54 -25.99 -7.22
CA ALA A 282 -6.29 -26.16 -5.77
C ALA A 282 -5.06 -25.39 -5.30
N GLY A 283 -3.94 -25.53 -6.02
CA GLY A 283 -2.68 -24.89 -5.68
C GLY A 283 -2.83 -23.37 -5.61
N ILE A 284 -3.36 -22.75 -6.68
CA ILE A 284 -3.51 -21.30 -6.71
C ILE A 284 -4.55 -20.78 -5.70
N THR A 285 -5.67 -21.50 -5.53
CA THR A 285 -6.68 -21.14 -4.53
C THR A 285 -6.08 -21.16 -3.12
N LEU A 286 -5.33 -22.21 -2.77
CA LEU A 286 -4.64 -22.28 -1.48
C LEU A 286 -3.61 -21.15 -1.32
N THR A 287 -2.79 -20.92 -2.34
CA THR A 287 -1.78 -19.85 -2.33
C THR A 287 -2.42 -18.48 -2.12
N TRP A 288 -3.51 -18.17 -2.81
CA TRP A 288 -4.17 -16.87 -2.74
C TRP A 288 -4.91 -16.63 -1.42
N ILE A 289 -5.59 -17.64 -0.87
CA ILE A 289 -6.24 -17.52 0.44
C ILE A 289 -5.18 -17.36 1.54
N PHE A 290 -4.13 -18.19 1.49
CA PHE A 290 -3.05 -18.12 2.47
C PHE A 290 -2.31 -16.77 2.40
N SER A 291 -1.99 -16.30 1.20
CA SER A 291 -1.31 -15.00 1.04
C SER A 291 -2.21 -13.82 1.43
N GLY A 292 -3.52 -13.89 1.19
CA GLY A 292 -4.50 -12.95 1.73
C GLY A 292 -4.56 -12.96 3.25
N LEU A 293 -4.48 -14.13 3.90
CA LEU A 293 -4.31 -14.21 5.35
C LEU A 293 -3.02 -13.51 5.82
N MET A 294 -1.91 -13.72 5.11
CA MET A 294 -0.61 -13.10 5.46
C MET A 294 -0.62 -11.58 5.30
N SER A 295 -1.46 -11.01 4.43
CA SER A 295 -1.61 -9.55 4.30
C SER A 295 -2.17 -8.90 5.56
N MET A 296 -2.96 -9.65 6.35
CA MET A 296 -3.51 -9.19 7.62
C MET A 296 -2.49 -9.20 8.77
N ASN A 297 -1.27 -9.70 8.53
CA ASN A 297 -0.22 -9.86 9.54
C ASN A 297 -0.76 -10.51 10.83
N PRO A 298 -1.31 -11.73 10.75
CA PRO A 298 -2.02 -12.35 11.86
C PRO A 298 -1.09 -12.51 13.06
N TRP A 299 -1.56 -12.11 14.25
CA TRP A 299 -0.77 -12.08 15.48
C TRP A 299 0.55 -11.29 15.39
N LYS A 300 0.64 -10.33 14.45
CA LYS A 300 1.79 -9.44 14.27
C LYS A 300 3.12 -10.17 13.97
N VAL A 301 3.07 -11.34 13.35
CA VAL A 301 4.26 -12.15 13.03
C VAL A 301 5.30 -11.47 12.12
N PHE A 302 4.90 -10.46 11.34
CA PHE A 302 5.77 -9.65 10.48
C PHE A 302 6.05 -8.25 11.03
N SER A 303 5.53 -7.92 12.22
CA SER A 303 5.77 -6.61 12.81
C SER A 303 7.23 -6.46 13.20
N SER A 304 7.80 -5.34 12.80
CA SER A 304 9.17 -4.96 13.16
C SER A 304 9.23 -4.58 14.64
N ASN A 305 10.21 -5.15 15.34
CA ASN A 305 10.61 -4.68 16.67
C ASN A 305 11.92 -3.88 16.60
N ALA A 306 12.29 -3.41 15.41
CA ALA A 306 13.55 -2.71 15.20
C ALA A 306 13.49 -1.29 15.80
N ALA A 307 14.58 -0.86 16.44
CA ALA A 307 14.67 0.48 16.99
C ALA A 307 14.49 1.56 15.90
N PRO A 308 13.92 2.74 16.20
CA PRO A 308 13.82 3.84 15.25
C PRO A 308 15.20 4.21 14.67
N MET A 309 15.22 4.66 13.41
CA MET A 309 16.47 5.13 12.80
C MET A 309 16.94 6.42 13.50
N ALA A 310 18.25 6.55 13.70
CA ALA A 310 18.86 7.72 14.29
C ALA A 310 18.96 8.87 13.28
N GLN A 311 17.81 9.43 12.89
CA GLN A 311 17.71 10.50 11.89
C GLN A 311 18.57 11.71 12.25
N GLN A 312 18.69 12.07 13.53
CA GLN A 312 19.54 13.17 13.99
C GLN A 312 21.05 12.87 13.81
N ALA A 313 21.48 11.63 14.02
CA ALA A 313 22.86 11.23 13.80
C ALA A 313 23.20 11.21 12.29
N TYR A 314 22.25 10.77 11.46
CA TYR A 314 22.35 10.87 10.01
C TYR A 314 22.43 12.33 9.53
N ALA A 315 21.56 13.19 10.06
CA ALA A 315 21.54 14.61 9.76
C ALA A 315 22.81 15.36 10.22
N GLY A 316 23.64 14.79 11.10
CA GLY A 316 24.83 15.47 11.62
C GLY A 316 24.51 16.55 12.65
N GLY A 317 23.48 16.31 13.49
CA GLY A 317 23.04 17.24 14.53
C GLY A 317 21.83 18.08 14.13
N ALA A 318 21.40 18.95 15.05
CA ALA A 318 20.31 19.89 14.83
C ALA A 318 20.74 21.09 13.97
N TYR A 319 19.77 21.82 13.43
CA TYR A 319 20.03 23.11 12.79
C TYR A 319 20.64 24.09 13.79
N ALA A 320 21.65 24.83 13.36
CA ALA A 320 22.17 25.95 14.15
C ALA A 320 21.22 27.15 14.00
N ALA A 321 20.86 27.78 15.11
CA ALA A 321 19.87 28.87 15.13
C ALA A 321 20.33 30.11 14.34
N ASP A 322 21.64 30.30 14.22
CA ASP A 322 22.33 31.40 13.53
C ASP A 322 22.90 30.99 12.17
N ALA A 323 22.63 29.77 11.70
CA ALA A 323 23.06 29.34 10.38
C ALA A 323 22.50 30.29 9.30
N PRO A 324 23.32 30.69 8.30
CA PRO A 324 22.83 31.46 7.18
C PRO A 324 21.66 30.75 6.48
N GLN A 325 20.60 31.49 6.16
CA GLN A 325 19.44 30.97 5.44
C GLN A 325 19.08 31.93 4.30
N ALA A 326 19.08 31.42 3.08
CA ALA A 326 18.56 32.12 1.92
C ALA A 326 17.05 32.34 2.09
N SER A 327 16.55 33.47 1.59
CA SER A 327 15.11 33.70 1.58
C SER A 327 14.41 32.69 0.66
N PRO A 328 13.16 32.28 0.96
CA PRO A 328 12.39 31.44 0.05
C PRO A 328 12.29 32.02 -1.36
N ALA A 329 12.18 33.35 -1.48
CA ALA A 329 12.18 34.03 -2.77
C ALA A 329 13.52 33.90 -3.52
N ALA A 330 14.65 33.80 -2.84
CA ALA A 330 15.94 33.50 -3.46
C ALA A 330 16.00 32.03 -3.92
N LEU A 331 15.55 31.09 -3.09
CA LEU A 331 15.48 29.66 -3.43
C LEU A 331 14.60 29.41 -4.67
N ILE A 332 13.43 30.05 -4.73
CA ILE A 332 12.51 29.95 -5.87
C ILE A 332 13.15 30.52 -7.16
N ARG A 333 13.81 31.68 -7.06
CA ARG A 333 14.44 32.36 -8.21
C ARG A 333 15.70 31.67 -8.73
N ALA A 334 16.36 30.86 -7.90
CA ALA A 334 17.54 30.09 -8.30
C ALA A 334 17.20 28.93 -9.25
N LEU A 335 15.92 28.55 -9.36
CA LEU A 335 15.45 27.43 -10.15
C LEU A 335 15.04 27.86 -11.56
N PRO A 336 15.21 26.98 -12.57
CA PRO A 336 14.84 27.30 -13.95
C PRO A 336 13.33 27.42 -14.17
N ALA A 337 12.52 26.85 -13.28
CA ALA A 337 11.06 26.95 -13.28
C ALA A 337 10.54 27.06 -11.84
N PRO A 338 9.45 27.81 -11.60
CA PRO A 338 8.90 27.98 -10.26
C PRO A 338 8.55 26.61 -9.63
N PRO A 339 9.10 26.28 -8.44
CA PRO A 339 8.80 25.02 -7.77
C PRO A 339 7.36 25.04 -7.24
N ARG A 340 6.72 23.88 -7.14
CA ARG A 340 5.41 23.71 -6.51
C ARG A 340 5.54 23.41 -5.01
N GLU A 341 6.69 22.89 -4.61
CA GLU A 341 7.01 22.56 -3.23
C GLU A 341 8.50 22.77 -2.95
N LEU A 342 8.79 23.37 -1.80
CA LEU A 342 10.12 23.36 -1.18
C LEU A 342 10.07 22.56 0.12
N ARG A 343 11.09 21.74 0.39
CA ARG A 343 11.20 20.98 1.63
C ARG A 343 12.61 21.05 2.20
N TRP A 344 12.73 21.44 3.46
CA TRP A 344 14.01 21.54 4.15
C TRP A 344 14.38 20.20 4.78
N GLN A 345 15.66 19.87 4.66
CA GLN A 345 16.26 18.68 5.24
C GLN A 345 17.73 18.94 5.55
N ARG A 346 18.29 18.11 6.43
CA ARG A 346 19.70 18.17 6.79
C ARG A 346 20.36 16.82 6.58
N VAL A 347 21.52 16.81 5.94
CA VAL A 347 22.29 15.61 5.64
C VAL A 347 23.74 15.88 5.99
N ASP A 348 24.31 15.11 6.91
CA ASP A 348 25.71 15.23 7.33
C ASP A 348 26.15 16.67 7.67
N GLY A 349 25.30 17.41 8.38
CA GLY A 349 25.57 18.80 8.77
C GLY A 349 25.26 19.85 7.69
N GLN A 350 24.89 19.43 6.47
CA GLN A 350 24.52 20.33 5.38
C GLN A 350 23.02 20.63 5.42
N ASP A 351 22.66 21.91 5.46
CA ASP A 351 21.28 22.36 5.35
C ASP A 351 20.88 22.51 3.89
N LEU A 352 19.86 21.76 3.50
CA LEU A 352 19.48 21.56 2.10
C LEU A 352 17.99 21.84 1.91
N VAL A 353 17.65 22.28 0.70
CA VAL A 353 16.29 22.49 0.26
C VAL A 353 16.05 21.65 -0.98
N LEU A 354 15.08 20.75 -0.87
CA LEU A 354 14.52 19.98 -1.97
C LEU A 354 13.47 20.85 -2.67
N ALA A 355 13.66 21.12 -3.94
CA ALA A 355 12.71 21.85 -4.77
C ALA A 355 12.06 20.92 -5.80
N ARG A 356 10.73 20.81 -5.77
CA ARG A 356 9.96 20.01 -6.71
C ARG A 356 9.08 20.90 -7.58
N SER A 357 9.38 20.98 -8.88
CA SER A 357 8.58 21.76 -9.86
C SER A 357 7.49 20.95 -10.55
N GLY A 358 7.53 19.62 -10.46
CA GLY A 358 6.58 18.71 -11.07
C GLY A 358 6.84 17.25 -10.67
N PRO A 359 6.37 16.26 -11.46
CA PRO A 359 6.54 14.83 -11.15
C PRO A 359 7.97 14.29 -11.25
N GLY A 360 8.92 15.10 -11.77
CA GLY A 360 10.32 14.69 -11.93
C GLY A 360 11.11 14.66 -10.62
N ALA A 361 12.39 14.28 -10.73
CA ALA A 361 13.31 14.31 -9.60
C ALA A 361 13.46 15.74 -9.06
N PRO A 362 13.46 15.92 -7.73
CA PRO A 362 13.64 17.24 -7.14
C PRO A 362 15.06 17.75 -7.37
N GLN A 363 15.21 19.08 -7.45
CA GLN A 363 16.50 19.74 -7.44
C GLN A 363 16.93 20.00 -5.99
N LEU A 364 18.22 19.87 -5.71
CA LEU A 364 18.78 20.08 -4.38
C LEU A 364 19.53 21.41 -4.34
N LEU A 365 19.15 22.29 -3.42
CA LEU A 365 19.80 23.58 -3.20
C LEU A 365 20.39 23.64 -1.78
N SER A 366 21.45 24.42 -1.62
CA SER A 366 21.94 24.84 -0.30
C SER A 366 20.94 25.80 0.34
N ALA A 367 20.57 25.52 1.59
CA ALA A 367 19.66 26.40 2.33
C ALA A 367 20.31 27.76 2.66
N ALA A 368 21.65 27.86 2.65
CA ALA A 368 22.38 29.07 3.02
C ALA A 368 22.44 30.12 1.91
N ASP A 369 22.66 29.69 0.66
CA ASP A 369 22.97 30.58 -0.47
C ASP A 369 22.18 30.27 -1.74
N ALA A 370 21.20 29.36 -1.67
CA ALA A 370 20.33 28.94 -2.77
C ALA A 370 21.05 28.35 -4.00
N ARG A 371 22.33 27.98 -3.87
CA ARG A 371 23.07 27.35 -4.97
C ARG A 371 22.71 25.88 -5.13
N PRO A 372 22.67 25.34 -6.36
CA PRO A 372 22.54 23.90 -6.57
C PRO A 372 23.65 23.11 -5.86
N VAL A 373 23.29 22.00 -5.23
CA VAL A 373 24.21 21.13 -4.49
C VAL A 373 24.17 19.73 -5.08
N THR A 374 25.36 19.12 -5.20
CA THR A 374 25.52 17.68 -5.42
C THR A 374 26.16 17.09 -4.17
N LEU A 375 25.54 16.05 -3.61
CA LEU A 375 26.06 15.39 -2.42
C LEU A 375 27.30 14.57 -2.77
N ASP A 376 28.35 14.70 -1.95
CA ASP A 376 29.51 13.81 -2.03
C ASP A 376 29.11 12.39 -1.61
N PRO A 377 29.26 11.38 -2.49
CA PRO A 377 28.92 10.00 -2.15
C PRO A 377 29.69 9.46 -0.93
N ALA A 378 30.94 9.87 -0.72
CA ALA A 378 31.73 9.36 0.40
C ALA A 378 31.19 9.90 1.74
N ALA A 379 30.97 11.22 1.84
CA ALA A 379 30.32 11.85 2.99
C ALA A 379 28.92 11.27 3.24
N LEU A 380 28.10 11.13 2.20
CA LEU A 380 26.75 10.57 2.31
C LEU A 380 26.76 9.13 2.84
N ARG A 381 27.70 8.29 2.38
CA ARG A 381 27.89 6.93 2.88
C ARG A 381 28.29 6.92 4.35
N ALA A 382 29.21 7.80 4.75
CA ALA A 382 29.64 7.92 6.15
C ALA A 382 28.48 8.39 7.05
N ALA A 383 27.64 9.31 6.56
CA ALA A 383 26.43 9.73 7.25
C ALA A 383 25.41 8.61 7.39
N ALA A 384 25.15 7.89 6.29
CA ALA A 384 24.22 6.78 6.23
C ALA A 384 24.61 5.65 7.20
N ALA A 385 25.90 5.40 7.43
CA ALA A 385 26.37 4.42 8.41
C ALA A 385 25.90 4.72 9.86
N ARG A 386 25.55 5.97 10.18
CA ARG A 386 25.06 6.39 11.50
C ARG A 386 23.55 6.20 11.69
N LEU A 387 22.81 5.75 10.65
CA LEU A 387 21.35 5.57 10.71
C LEU A 387 20.91 4.50 11.72
N LEU A 388 21.72 3.47 11.95
CA LEU A 388 21.45 2.41 12.91
C LEU A 388 22.60 2.32 13.93
N PRO A 389 22.48 3.03 15.06
CA PRO A 389 23.49 2.97 16.12
C PRO A 389 23.70 1.55 16.62
N GLY A 390 24.96 1.15 16.83
CA GLY A 390 25.32 -0.18 17.29
C GLY A 390 25.31 -1.27 16.20
N ALA A 391 25.05 -0.91 14.94
CA ALA A 391 25.18 -1.80 13.79
C ALA A 391 26.23 -1.26 12.81
N THR A 392 26.89 -2.18 12.11
CA THR A 392 27.88 -1.87 11.09
C THR A 392 27.22 -1.86 9.71
N LEU A 393 27.52 -0.84 8.92
CA LEU A 393 27.18 -0.83 7.49
C LEU A 393 28.12 -1.78 6.75
N THR A 394 27.61 -2.94 6.38
CA THR A 394 28.40 -4.03 5.77
C THR A 394 28.49 -3.94 4.24
N ASP A 395 27.46 -3.41 3.59
CA ASP A 395 27.39 -3.31 2.13
C ASP A 395 26.58 -2.10 1.68
N VAL A 396 26.93 -1.56 0.51
CA VAL A 396 26.23 -0.46 -0.16
C VAL A 396 26.10 -0.81 -1.63
N GLN A 397 24.87 -1.12 -2.04
CA GLN A 397 24.57 -1.47 -3.43
C GLN A 397 23.91 -0.30 -4.13
N VAL A 398 24.42 0.08 -5.30
CA VAL A 398 23.75 1.04 -6.19
C VAL A 398 22.78 0.28 -7.08
N LEU A 399 21.50 0.67 -7.01
CA LEU A 399 20.42 0.09 -7.80
C LEU A 399 20.08 1.06 -8.93
N ASP A 400 20.59 0.79 -10.13
CA ASP A 400 20.22 1.51 -11.36
C ASP A 400 18.98 0.94 -12.06
N ARG A 401 18.51 -0.21 -11.58
CA ARG A 401 17.31 -0.90 -12.05
C ARG A 401 16.55 -1.53 -10.89
N TYR A 402 15.25 -1.71 -11.09
CA TYR A 402 14.41 -2.40 -10.11
C TYR A 402 14.81 -3.86 -9.93
N ASP A 403 14.56 -4.36 -8.72
CA ASP A 403 14.73 -5.76 -8.36
C ASP A 403 13.53 -6.28 -7.54
N PHE A 404 13.67 -7.46 -6.93
CA PHE A 404 12.57 -8.09 -6.19
C PHE A 404 12.10 -7.33 -4.93
N TYR A 405 12.89 -6.39 -4.40
CA TYR A 405 12.57 -5.67 -3.17
C TYR A 405 12.41 -4.17 -3.36
N TYR A 406 12.96 -3.62 -4.45
CA TYR A 406 12.84 -2.22 -4.80
C TYR A 406 12.30 -2.09 -6.23
N TYR A 407 10.98 -1.89 -6.35
CA TYR A 407 10.25 -1.78 -7.62
C TYR A 407 9.02 -0.89 -7.46
N GLY A 408 8.69 -0.16 -8.53
CA GLY A 408 7.43 0.58 -8.63
C GLY A 408 6.24 -0.31 -8.95
N ARG A 409 5.03 0.22 -8.77
CA ARG A 409 3.75 -0.40 -9.11
C ARG A 409 2.89 0.61 -9.85
N ASP A 410 1.97 0.13 -10.69
CA ASP A 410 0.98 0.99 -11.34
C ASP A 410 0.17 1.79 -10.31
N GLU A 411 -0.23 3.01 -10.66
CA GLU A 411 -0.87 3.99 -9.76
C GLU A 411 -2.09 3.40 -9.02
N HIS A 412 -2.94 2.64 -9.72
CA HIS A 412 -4.12 2.01 -9.14
C HIS A 412 -3.80 0.88 -8.14
N ALA A 413 -2.62 0.27 -8.19
CA ALA A 413 -2.26 -0.81 -7.28
C ALA A 413 -2.13 -0.32 -5.82
N MET A 414 -2.26 -1.22 -4.85
CA MET A 414 -2.22 -0.89 -3.41
C MET A 414 -1.02 -0.02 -3.00
N LEU A 415 0.17 -0.33 -3.52
CA LEU A 415 1.41 0.40 -3.23
C LEU A 415 1.86 1.36 -4.36
N GLY A 416 0.98 1.66 -5.32
CA GLY A 416 1.30 2.52 -6.48
C GLY A 416 1.60 3.97 -6.14
N HIS A 417 1.21 4.44 -4.94
CA HIS A 417 1.50 5.80 -4.47
C HIS A 417 2.92 5.97 -3.91
N ILE A 418 3.68 4.88 -3.74
CA ILE A 418 5.04 4.93 -3.20
C ILE A 418 6.01 5.12 -4.35
N GLU A 419 6.60 6.32 -4.43
CA GLU A 419 7.64 6.62 -5.41
C GLU A 419 8.91 5.78 -5.15
N LYS A 420 9.52 5.26 -6.22
CA LYS A 420 10.73 4.42 -6.18
C LYS A 420 11.78 5.00 -7.14
N PRO A 421 12.36 6.18 -6.85
CA PRO A 421 13.32 6.80 -7.75
C PRO A 421 14.56 5.92 -7.96
N LEU A 422 15.12 5.98 -9.17
CA LEU A 422 16.42 5.39 -9.51
C LEU A 422 17.40 6.51 -9.92
N PRO A 423 18.72 6.35 -9.64
CA PRO A 423 19.31 5.26 -8.87
C PRO A 423 18.92 5.34 -7.38
N ALA A 424 18.96 4.21 -6.68
CA ALA A 424 18.77 4.14 -5.23
C ALA A 424 19.91 3.36 -4.57
N TRP A 425 20.35 3.77 -3.39
CA TRP A 425 21.27 2.97 -2.58
C TRP A 425 20.51 2.01 -1.70
N ARG A 426 20.94 0.75 -1.67
CA ARG A 426 20.57 -0.22 -0.64
C ARG A 426 21.75 -0.38 0.32
N LEU A 427 21.53 0.08 1.55
CA LEU A 427 22.45 0.02 2.66
C LEU A 427 22.13 -1.21 3.51
N VAL A 428 23.10 -2.11 3.70
CA VAL A 428 22.90 -3.38 4.42
C VAL A 428 23.60 -3.33 5.77
N PHE A 429 22.83 -3.52 6.84
CA PHE A 429 23.32 -3.52 8.21
C PHE A 429 23.31 -4.92 8.82
N ASP A 430 24.26 -5.17 9.73
CA ASP A 430 24.41 -6.43 10.48
C ASP A 430 23.60 -6.49 11.80
N ASP A 431 22.64 -5.59 11.98
CA ASP A 431 21.78 -5.58 13.15
C ASP A 431 20.94 -6.88 13.26
N PRO A 432 20.39 -7.21 14.45
CA PRO A 432 19.62 -8.45 14.63
C PRO A 432 18.47 -8.64 13.63
N GLN A 433 17.92 -7.54 13.09
CA GLN A 433 16.83 -7.55 12.12
C GLN A 433 17.32 -7.63 10.66
N ALA A 434 18.65 -7.65 10.43
CA ALA A 434 19.32 -7.60 9.14
C ALA A 434 18.70 -6.52 8.24
N SER A 435 18.69 -5.29 8.73
CA SER A 435 17.99 -4.15 8.15
C SER A 435 18.62 -3.72 6.84
N TRP A 436 17.77 -3.44 5.86
CA TRP A 436 18.12 -2.73 4.63
C TRP A 436 17.50 -1.35 4.67
N ILE A 437 18.30 -0.33 4.38
CA ILE A 437 17.80 1.05 4.22
C ILE A 437 17.98 1.45 2.77
N TYR A 438 16.90 1.96 2.18
CA TYR A 438 16.91 2.53 0.84
C TYR A 438 17.07 4.04 0.95
N LEU A 439 18.02 4.60 0.21
CA LEU A 439 18.36 6.01 0.23
C LEU A 439 18.48 6.54 -1.20
N ASP A 440 17.97 7.73 -1.49
CA ASP A 440 18.20 8.39 -2.78
C ASP A 440 19.54 9.12 -2.74
N PRO A 441 20.56 8.69 -3.51
CA PRO A 441 21.89 9.28 -3.44
C PRO A 441 21.95 10.71 -3.97
N ARG A 442 20.97 11.14 -4.77
CA ARG A 442 20.94 12.51 -5.32
C ARG A 442 20.45 13.52 -4.29
N THR A 443 19.58 13.07 -3.40
CA THR A 443 18.88 13.95 -2.46
C THR A 443 19.25 13.68 -1.01
N GLY A 444 19.83 12.52 -0.69
CA GLY A 444 20.03 12.09 0.70
C GLY A 444 18.73 11.74 1.43
N GLN A 445 17.59 11.62 0.73
CA GLN A 445 16.35 11.19 1.37
C GLN A 445 16.38 9.70 1.69
N VAL A 446 16.03 9.35 2.93
CA VAL A 446 15.75 7.97 3.31
C VAL A 446 14.37 7.57 2.75
N LEU A 447 14.35 6.64 1.81
CA LEU A 447 13.16 6.24 1.06
C LEU A 447 12.33 5.19 1.77
N SER A 448 12.98 4.18 2.36
CA SER A 448 12.30 3.11 3.11
C SER A 448 13.28 2.26 3.90
N ARG A 449 12.77 1.53 4.89
CA ARG A 449 13.48 0.48 5.62
C ARG A 449 12.81 -0.87 5.35
N GLN A 450 13.59 -1.93 5.23
CA GLN A 450 13.10 -3.31 5.22
C GLN A 450 13.92 -4.19 6.15
N ASP A 451 13.26 -4.90 7.05
CA ASP A 451 13.88 -5.95 7.87
C ASP A 451 13.48 -7.36 7.43
N ARG A 452 13.92 -8.38 8.19
CA ARG A 452 13.55 -9.79 7.97
C ARG A 452 12.03 -10.01 7.89
N GLY A 453 11.26 -9.38 8.79
CA GLY A 453 9.81 -9.50 8.84
C GLY A 453 9.14 -8.92 7.60
N ASN A 454 9.55 -7.71 7.18
CA ASN A 454 9.06 -7.08 5.96
C ASN A 454 9.44 -7.89 4.71
N ARG A 455 10.68 -8.41 4.65
CA ARG A 455 11.11 -9.25 3.52
C ARG A 455 10.33 -10.55 3.44
N ALA A 456 10.03 -11.20 4.57
CA ALA A 456 9.18 -12.38 4.61
C ALA A 456 7.74 -12.05 4.17
N SER A 457 7.15 -10.98 4.70
CA SER A 457 5.81 -10.51 4.34
C SER A 457 5.69 -10.22 2.85
N ARG A 458 6.70 -9.60 2.23
CA ARG A 458 6.74 -9.37 0.77
C ARG A 458 6.58 -10.65 -0.03
N TRP A 459 7.28 -11.73 0.34
CA TRP A 459 7.13 -13.00 -0.37
C TRP A 459 5.78 -13.64 -0.10
N LEU A 460 5.36 -13.69 1.17
CA LEU A 460 4.16 -14.41 1.56
C LEU A 460 2.87 -13.71 1.14
N PHE A 461 2.90 -12.38 0.95
CA PHE A 461 1.77 -11.59 0.46
C PHE A 461 2.04 -11.01 -0.93
N ALA A 462 2.90 -10.02 -1.07
CA ALA A 462 3.01 -9.25 -2.32
C ALA A 462 3.30 -10.14 -3.55
N PHE A 463 4.21 -11.10 -3.41
CA PHE A 463 4.52 -12.06 -4.47
C PHE A 463 3.43 -13.12 -4.67
N LEU A 464 3.07 -13.86 -3.62
CA LEU A 464 2.12 -14.97 -3.77
C LEU A 464 0.70 -14.50 -4.12
N HIS A 465 0.31 -13.31 -3.69
CA HIS A 465 -1.02 -12.74 -3.92
C HIS A 465 -1.08 -11.92 -5.20
N SER A 466 -0.17 -10.95 -5.37
CA SER A 466 -0.21 -10.01 -6.50
C SER A 466 0.63 -10.45 -7.70
N TRP A 467 1.38 -11.56 -7.58
CA TRP A 467 2.27 -12.08 -8.62
C TRP A 467 3.21 -10.99 -9.14
N ASP A 468 3.75 -10.20 -8.21
CA ASP A 468 4.52 -8.99 -8.45
C ASP A 468 5.97 -9.25 -8.88
N TRP A 469 6.21 -10.38 -9.53
CA TRP A 469 7.49 -10.66 -10.15
C TRP A 469 7.80 -9.58 -11.19
N THR A 470 8.89 -8.84 -10.98
CA THR A 470 9.27 -7.69 -11.84
C THR A 470 9.32 -8.04 -13.33
N GLY A 471 9.78 -9.25 -13.68
CA GLY A 471 9.80 -9.74 -15.06
C GLY A 471 8.40 -9.94 -15.67
N LEU A 472 7.39 -10.26 -14.85
CA LEU A 472 6.00 -10.39 -15.28
C LEU A 472 5.27 -9.03 -15.28
N LEU A 473 5.54 -8.18 -14.29
CA LEU A 473 4.98 -6.82 -14.22
C LEU A 473 5.35 -5.97 -15.44
N ALA A 474 6.57 -6.14 -15.95
CA ALA A 474 7.03 -5.47 -17.17
C ALA A 474 6.38 -6.01 -18.47
N ARG A 475 5.55 -7.06 -18.40
CA ARG A 475 4.98 -7.75 -19.57
C ARG A 475 3.45 -7.71 -19.57
N ARG A 476 2.85 -6.52 -19.56
CA ARG A 476 1.42 -6.36 -19.85
C ARG A 476 1.18 -6.64 -21.35
N PRO A 477 0.15 -7.40 -21.76
CA PRO A 477 -0.98 -7.91 -20.96
C PRO A 477 -0.81 -9.34 -20.41
N LEU A 478 0.38 -9.94 -20.45
CA LEU A 478 0.58 -11.34 -19.99
C LEU A 478 0.22 -11.50 -18.50
N TRP A 479 0.59 -10.53 -17.66
CA TRP A 479 0.20 -10.52 -16.24
C TRP A 479 -1.33 -10.51 -16.08
N ASP A 480 -2.04 -9.69 -16.85
CA ASP A 480 -3.50 -9.60 -16.84
C ASP A 480 -4.14 -10.93 -17.20
N ILE A 481 -3.73 -11.51 -18.33
CA ILE A 481 -4.27 -12.77 -18.84
C ILE A 481 -4.10 -13.88 -17.81
N LEU A 482 -2.92 -13.96 -17.20
CA LEU A 482 -2.61 -14.99 -16.21
C LEU A 482 -3.48 -14.85 -14.95
N LEU A 483 -3.54 -13.65 -14.36
CA LEU A 483 -4.32 -13.44 -13.14
C LEU A 483 -5.82 -13.53 -13.36
N VAL A 484 -6.33 -13.05 -14.50
CA VAL A 484 -7.75 -13.24 -14.86
C VAL A 484 -8.06 -14.71 -15.06
N PHE A 485 -7.22 -15.46 -15.78
CA PHE A 485 -7.41 -16.90 -15.97
C PHE A 485 -7.46 -17.68 -14.65
N LEU A 486 -6.49 -17.42 -13.75
CA LEU A 486 -6.43 -18.05 -12.43
C LEU A 486 -7.64 -17.65 -11.56
N SER A 487 -8.06 -16.39 -11.62
CA SER A 487 -9.26 -15.88 -10.94
C SER A 487 -10.54 -16.54 -11.45
N LEU A 488 -10.67 -16.71 -12.77
CA LEU A 488 -11.81 -17.43 -13.36
C LEU A 488 -11.84 -18.89 -12.91
N GLY A 489 -10.69 -19.53 -12.73
CA GLY A 489 -10.58 -20.87 -12.16
C GLY A 489 -11.11 -20.95 -10.73
N GLY A 490 -10.70 -20.02 -9.86
CA GLY A 490 -11.19 -19.90 -8.49
C GLY A 490 -12.67 -19.54 -8.41
N ALA A 491 -13.15 -18.67 -9.29
CA ALA A 491 -14.56 -18.32 -9.40
C ALA A 491 -15.39 -19.52 -9.87
N ALA A 492 -14.95 -20.29 -10.86
CA ALA A 492 -15.63 -21.50 -11.34
C ALA A 492 -15.72 -22.57 -10.23
N LEU A 493 -14.62 -22.81 -9.50
CA LEU A 493 -14.61 -23.67 -8.32
C LEU A 493 -15.67 -23.23 -7.30
N SER A 494 -15.72 -21.93 -6.99
CA SER A 494 -16.58 -21.38 -5.95
C SER A 494 -18.05 -21.36 -6.37
N LEU A 495 -18.36 -20.87 -7.57
CA LEU A 495 -19.72 -20.80 -8.13
C LEU A 495 -20.36 -22.18 -8.29
N THR A 496 -19.60 -23.18 -8.74
CA THR A 496 -20.11 -24.56 -8.78
C THR A 496 -20.44 -25.07 -7.38
N GLY A 497 -19.62 -24.73 -6.37
CA GLY A 497 -19.88 -25.01 -4.96
C GLY A 497 -21.17 -24.35 -4.44
N VAL A 498 -21.41 -23.08 -4.79
CA VAL A 498 -22.66 -22.36 -4.47
C VAL A 498 -23.87 -23.07 -5.04
N VAL A 499 -23.83 -23.45 -6.33
CA VAL A 499 -24.95 -24.15 -6.98
C VAL A 499 -25.23 -25.50 -6.31
N ILE A 500 -24.18 -26.26 -5.97
CA ILE A 500 -24.30 -27.53 -5.25
C ILE A 500 -24.94 -27.32 -3.87
N GLY A 501 -24.50 -26.29 -3.15
CA GLY A 501 -25.02 -25.93 -1.83
C GLY A 501 -26.49 -25.53 -1.88
N TRP A 502 -26.85 -24.63 -2.80
CA TRP A 502 -28.22 -24.18 -3.02
C TRP A 502 -29.18 -25.35 -3.32
N ARG A 503 -28.81 -26.21 -4.27
CA ARG A 503 -29.61 -27.42 -4.61
C ARG A 503 -29.77 -28.38 -3.44
N ARG A 504 -28.83 -28.40 -2.50
CA ARG A 504 -28.87 -29.26 -1.33
C ARG A 504 -29.74 -28.66 -0.22
N LEU A 505 -29.60 -27.37 0.06
CA LEU A 505 -30.43 -26.65 1.03
C LEU A 505 -31.90 -26.63 0.58
N GLY A 506 -32.17 -26.32 -0.69
CA GLY A 506 -33.53 -26.34 -1.24
C GLY A 506 -34.21 -27.71 -1.16
N ARG A 507 -33.47 -28.81 -1.31
CA ARG A 507 -34.01 -30.16 -1.08
C ARG A 507 -34.34 -30.44 0.38
N LYS A 508 -33.55 -29.91 1.31
CA LYS A 508 -33.80 -30.03 2.76
C LYS A 508 -34.94 -29.15 3.25
N LEU A 509 -35.23 -28.04 2.58
CA LEU A 509 -36.34 -27.15 2.94
C LEU A 509 -37.68 -27.64 2.38
N ARG A 510 -37.65 -28.49 1.35
CA ARG A 510 -38.83 -29.13 0.72
C ARG A 510 -39.16 -30.51 1.30
N ALA A 511 -38.24 -31.09 2.07
CA ALA A 511 -38.39 -32.37 2.75
C ALA A 511 -38.59 -32.11 4.23
#